data_AF-A0A8T4ZL66-F1
#
_entry.id   AF-A0A8T4ZL66-F1
#
_cell.length_a   1.000
_cell.length_b   1.000
_cell.length_c   1.000
_cell.angle_alpha   90.00
_cell.angle_beta   90.00
_cell.angle_gamma   90.00
#
_symmetry.space_group_name_H-M   'P 1'
#
loop_
_entity.id
_entity.type
_entity.pdbx_description
1 polymer ?
#
loop_
_entity_poly.entity_id
_entity_poly.type
_entity_poly.pdbx_seq_one_letter_code
_entity_poly.pdbx_strand_id
1 'polypeptide(L)'
;MGLGQWSKNEKIILFLGVPLVIFLIYLVPSNIKDAYFVLNKNNVSVLSMFLSNYTHTDFWHLAANVSVYLIVIYLIFKFETNKSSFYKTIAFLLLILPFIVSVITVIYVPALNSQGFSGIVAGSFGYFMYVTYRHIKDTWKLNADISFISLLLFINVFLGVASYGLTNNSAFAAVLFVLTIGLLLYNRNLLKSIIILLINKHKELNAQHRLLISDYLTFILALVVLFSLHSLIQVTVQNGSVANAIGHYAGYVAGIGFPMLVIETKIWK
;
A
#
# COMPACT_ATOMS: atom_id res chain seq x y z
N MET A 1 -20.52 1.80 -6.85
CA MET A 1 -20.07 2.76 -5.79
C MET A 1 -19.35 3.96 -6.43
N GLY A 2 -19.72 5.20 -6.09
CA GLY A 2 -19.43 6.38 -6.93
C GLY A 2 -18.18 7.17 -6.53
N LEU A 3 -17.32 7.47 -7.52
CA LEU A 3 -16.28 8.52 -7.41
C LEU A 3 -16.87 9.93 -7.16
N GLY A 4 -18.20 10.07 -7.14
CA GLY A 4 -18.91 11.35 -7.06
C GLY A 4 -18.78 12.07 -5.73
N GLN A 5 -18.37 11.40 -4.65
CA GLN A 5 -18.17 12.05 -3.34
C GLN A 5 -16.90 12.93 -3.29
N TRP A 6 -15.96 12.74 -4.21
CA TRP A 6 -14.69 13.47 -4.27
C TRP A 6 -14.78 14.66 -5.24
N SER A 7 -14.26 15.80 -4.82
CA SER A 7 -14.23 17.01 -5.64
C SER A 7 -13.31 16.81 -6.86
N LYS A 8 -13.55 17.60 -7.91
CA LYS A 8 -12.70 17.58 -9.11
C LYS A 8 -11.24 17.90 -8.78
N ASN A 9 -11.02 18.83 -7.84
CA ASN A 9 -9.68 19.25 -7.43
C ASN A 9 -8.94 18.13 -6.70
N GLU A 10 -9.61 17.39 -5.79
CA GLU A 10 -9.04 16.22 -5.11
C GLU A 10 -8.54 15.17 -6.11
N LYS A 11 -9.35 14.90 -7.14
CA LYS A 11 -8.97 13.98 -8.22
C LYS A 11 -7.79 14.50 -9.02
N ILE A 12 -7.82 15.77 -9.44
CA ILE A 12 -6.71 16.37 -10.22
C ILE A 12 -5.40 16.30 -9.44
N ILE A 13 -5.39 16.69 -8.16
CA ILE A 13 -4.17 16.73 -7.36
C ILE A 13 -3.53 15.33 -7.26
N LEU A 14 -4.33 14.29 -6.99
CA LEU A 14 -3.77 12.95 -6.75
C LEU A 14 -3.55 12.14 -8.03
N PHE A 15 -4.42 12.25 -9.03
CA PHE A 15 -4.24 11.51 -10.29
C PHE A 15 -3.31 12.20 -11.28
N LEU A 16 -3.11 13.52 -11.18
CA LEU A 16 -2.26 14.27 -12.11
C LEU A 16 -1.14 15.00 -11.38
N GLY A 17 -1.43 15.69 -10.27
CA GLY A 17 -0.45 16.47 -9.53
C GLY A 17 0.71 15.62 -8.99
N VAL A 18 0.42 14.55 -8.25
CA VAL A 18 1.47 13.67 -7.70
C VAL A 18 2.30 13.01 -8.82
N PRO A 19 1.72 12.36 -9.85
CA PRO A 19 2.51 11.84 -10.97
C PRO A 19 3.33 12.90 -11.69
N LEU A 20 2.79 14.11 -11.89
CA LEU A 20 3.50 15.21 -12.53
C LEU A 20 4.73 15.61 -11.72
N VAL A 21 4.61 15.75 -10.39
CA VAL A 21 5.75 16.07 -9.52
C VAL A 21 6.82 15.00 -9.62
N ILE A 22 6.46 13.71 -9.55
CA ILE A 22 7.41 12.60 -9.68
C ILE A 22 8.09 12.64 -11.07
N PHE A 23 7.32 12.89 -12.13
CA PHE A 23 7.86 12.99 -13.49
C PHE A 23 8.81 14.18 -13.66
N LEU A 24 8.49 15.35 -13.08
CA LEU A 24 9.37 16.51 -13.10
C LEU A 24 10.69 16.23 -12.37
N ILE A 25 10.65 15.52 -11.23
CA ILE A 25 11.85 15.09 -10.50
C ILE A 25 12.66 14.09 -11.35
N TYR A 26 12.00 13.18 -12.07
CA TYR A 26 12.68 12.24 -12.96
C TYR A 26 13.49 12.95 -14.07
N LEU A 27 12.97 14.04 -14.64
CA LEU A 27 13.63 14.82 -15.68
C LEU A 27 14.86 15.62 -15.19
N VAL A 28 15.08 15.74 -13.88
CA VAL A 28 16.27 16.41 -13.34
C VAL A 28 17.54 15.68 -13.80
N PRO A 29 18.60 16.40 -14.24
CA PRO A 29 19.86 15.81 -14.66
C PRO A 29 20.46 14.85 -13.62
N SER A 30 21.07 13.75 -14.08
CA SER A 30 21.60 12.69 -13.21
C SER A 30 22.63 13.20 -12.21
N ASN A 31 23.53 14.11 -12.62
CA ASN A 31 24.52 14.72 -11.75
C ASN A 31 23.91 15.46 -10.55
N ILE A 32 22.74 16.09 -10.73
CA ILE A 32 22.02 16.76 -9.63
C ILE A 32 21.32 15.72 -8.76
N LYS A 33 20.68 14.72 -9.36
CA LYS A 33 20.02 13.64 -8.63
C LYS A 33 20.99 12.90 -7.72
N ASP A 34 22.14 12.49 -8.25
CA ASP A 34 23.16 11.74 -7.52
C ASP A 34 23.81 12.57 -6.40
N ALA A 35 23.94 13.89 -6.60
CA ALA A 35 24.51 14.79 -5.60
C ALA A 35 23.56 15.11 -4.43
N TYR A 36 22.24 15.22 -4.68
CA TYR A 36 21.31 15.79 -3.71
C TYR A 36 20.07 14.96 -3.41
N PHE A 37 19.58 14.17 -4.36
CA PHE A 37 18.26 13.53 -4.25
C PHE A 37 18.38 12.06 -3.86
N VAL A 38 19.36 11.35 -4.39
CA VAL A 38 19.60 9.94 -4.08
C VAL A 38 20.02 9.78 -2.62
N LEU A 39 19.42 8.82 -1.93
CA LEU A 39 19.81 8.50 -0.55
C LEU A 39 21.09 7.67 -0.58
N ASN A 40 22.23 8.32 -0.34
CA ASN A 40 23.52 7.67 -0.17
C ASN A 40 23.82 7.49 1.33
N LYS A 41 24.07 6.26 1.77
CA LYS A 41 24.34 5.96 3.19
C LYS A 41 25.57 6.65 3.76
N ASN A 42 26.56 6.93 2.93
CA ASN A 42 27.78 7.61 3.37
C ASN A 42 27.60 9.14 3.46
N ASN A 43 26.51 9.67 2.90
CA ASN A 43 26.21 11.11 2.90
C ASN A 43 24.69 11.35 2.97
N VAL A 44 24.11 10.99 4.11
CA VAL A 44 22.67 11.16 4.36
C VAL A 44 22.38 12.63 4.66
N SER A 45 21.44 13.22 3.93
CA SER A 45 20.94 14.58 4.17
C SER A 45 19.42 14.54 4.34
N VAL A 46 18.85 15.54 5.03
CA VAL A 46 17.39 15.66 5.17
C VAL A 46 16.71 15.73 3.80
N LEU A 47 17.33 16.41 2.84
CA LEU A 47 16.82 16.53 1.48
C LEU A 47 16.81 15.17 0.76
N SER A 48 17.91 14.41 0.84
CA SER A 48 17.99 13.09 0.21
C SER A 48 17.10 12.05 0.91
N MET A 49 16.85 12.18 2.22
CA MET A 49 15.85 11.35 2.90
C MET A 49 14.44 11.56 2.34
N PHE A 50 14.09 12.77 1.93
CA PHE A 50 12.80 13.05 1.34
C PHE A 50 12.76 12.72 -0.16
N LEU A 51 13.62 13.35 -0.95
CA LEU A 51 13.58 13.30 -2.43
C LEU A 51 13.99 11.96 -3.02
N SER A 52 14.74 11.12 -2.30
CA SER A 52 15.06 9.78 -2.79
C SER A 52 13.81 8.95 -3.06
N ASN A 53 12.76 9.13 -2.26
CA ASN A 53 11.46 8.46 -2.44
C ASN A 53 10.69 8.98 -3.68
N TYR A 54 11.14 10.06 -4.30
CA TYR A 54 10.53 10.62 -5.51
C TYR A 54 11.43 10.49 -6.75
N THR A 55 12.64 9.97 -6.56
CA THR A 55 13.69 9.93 -7.58
C THR A 55 13.74 8.57 -8.26
N HIS A 56 13.88 8.57 -9.58
CA HIS A 56 14.07 7.36 -10.38
C HIS A 56 15.20 7.57 -11.41
N THR A 57 15.94 6.50 -11.67
CA THR A 57 16.96 6.43 -12.73
C THR A 57 16.40 5.83 -14.01
N ASP A 58 15.41 4.95 -13.91
CA ASP A 58 14.85 4.18 -15.02
C ASP A 58 13.36 4.52 -15.23
N PHE A 59 12.96 4.66 -16.49
CA PHE A 59 11.59 5.00 -16.88
C PHE A 59 10.59 3.91 -16.54
N TRP A 60 10.94 2.63 -16.71
CA TRP A 60 10.07 1.50 -16.38
C TRP A 60 9.84 1.39 -14.88
N HIS A 61 10.88 1.64 -14.06
CA HIS A 61 10.71 1.70 -12.61
C HIS A 61 9.81 2.87 -12.17
N LEU A 62 9.92 4.03 -12.82
CA LEU A 62 9.00 5.14 -12.62
C LEU A 62 7.56 4.75 -13.02
N ALA A 63 7.38 4.26 -14.25
CA ALA A 63 6.09 3.92 -14.82
C ALA A 63 5.36 2.85 -14.01
N ALA A 64 6.09 1.83 -13.51
CA ALA A 64 5.54 0.81 -12.63
C ALA A 64 5.02 1.42 -11.32
N ASN A 65 5.81 2.25 -10.64
CA ASN A 65 5.39 2.90 -9.39
C ASN A 65 4.17 3.81 -9.59
N VAL A 66 4.18 4.65 -10.63
CA VAL A 66 3.08 5.56 -10.93
C VAL A 66 1.81 4.78 -11.28
N SER A 67 1.90 3.76 -12.12
CA SER A 67 0.74 2.95 -12.52
C SER A 67 0.08 2.28 -11.32
N VAL A 68 0.89 1.67 -10.46
CA VAL A 68 0.40 1.00 -9.25
C VAL A 68 -0.18 2.02 -8.27
N TYR A 69 0.48 3.15 -8.06
CA TYR A 69 -0.04 4.26 -7.26
C TYR A 69 -1.45 4.69 -7.73
N LEU A 70 -1.62 4.93 -9.03
CA LEU A 70 -2.90 5.36 -9.60
C LEU A 70 -4.01 4.33 -9.39
N ILE A 71 -3.70 3.04 -9.54
CA ILE A 71 -4.64 1.94 -9.28
C ILE A 71 -5.07 1.95 -7.81
N VAL A 72 -4.12 2.05 -6.88
CA VAL A 72 -4.41 2.02 -5.44
C VAL A 72 -5.18 3.26 -5.01
N ILE A 73 -4.82 4.45 -5.50
CA ILE A 73 -5.57 5.68 -5.21
C ILE A 73 -7.00 5.62 -5.75
N TYR A 74 -7.21 5.06 -6.95
CA TYR A 74 -8.55 4.80 -7.48
C TYR A 74 -9.37 3.92 -6.55
N LEU A 75 -8.78 2.84 -6.02
CA LEU A 75 -9.46 1.97 -5.08
C LEU A 75 -9.72 2.67 -3.73
N ILE A 76 -8.76 3.42 -3.19
CA ILE A 76 -8.98 4.22 -1.97
C ILE A 76 -10.17 5.17 -2.16
N PHE A 77 -10.26 5.88 -3.28
CA PHE A 77 -11.39 6.76 -3.58
C PHE A 77 -12.73 6.01 -3.64
N LYS A 78 -12.73 4.74 -4.03
CA LYS A 78 -13.96 3.94 -4.10
C LYS A 78 -14.45 3.47 -2.72
N PHE A 79 -13.54 3.20 -1.80
CA PHE A 79 -13.87 2.56 -0.52
C PHE A 79 -13.84 3.52 0.67
N GLU A 80 -13.01 4.57 0.64
CA GLU A 80 -12.91 5.55 1.71
C GLU A 80 -14.12 6.48 1.69
N THR A 81 -14.64 6.78 2.87
CA THR A 81 -15.83 7.64 3.05
C THR A 81 -15.55 8.79 4.03
N ASN A 82 -14.48 8.69 4.83
CA ASN A 82 -14.08 9.70 5.78
C ASN A 82 -12.99 10.62 5.19
N LYS A 83 -13.42 11.78 4.67
CA LYS A 83 -12.51 12.78 4.07
C LYS A 83 -11.43 13.29 5.04
N SER A 84 -11.75 13.47 6.32
CA SER A 84 -10.78 13.95 7.30
C SER A 84 -9.64 12.95 7.49
N SER A 85 -9.96 11.67 7.62
CA SER A 85 -8.96 10.61 7.71
C SER A 85 -8.12 10.53 6.45
N PHE A 86 -8.79 10.60 5.30
CA PHE A 86 -8.17 10.56 4.00
C PHE A 86 -7.08 11.63 3.85
N TYR A 87 -7.39 12.89 4.13
CA TYR A 87 -6.41 13.96 4.00
C TYR A 87 -5.23 13.80 4.96
N LYS A 88 -5.49 13.44 6.22
CA LYS A 88 -4.43 13.20 7.20
C LYS A 88 -3.51 12.06 6.74
N THR A 89 -4.08 10.98 6.23
CA THR A 89 -3.32 9.80 5.81
C THR A 89 -2.55 10.04 4.52
N ILE A 90 -3.17 10.65 3.51
CA ILE A 90 -2.46 11.02 2.26
C ILE A 90 -1.33 12.02 2.54
N ALA A 91 -1.57 13.03 3.39
CA ALA A 91 -0.52 13.96 3.79
C ALA A 91 0.62 13.24 4.52
N PHE A 92 0.31 12.32 5.43
CA PHE A 92 1.32 11.48 6.08
C PHE A 92 2.11 10.64 5.06
N LEU A 93 1.43 9.93 4.16
CA LEU A 93 2.06 9.06 3.16
C LEU A 93 2.99 9.83 2.20
N LEU A 94 2.61 11.04 1.79
CA LEU A 94 3.42 11.84 0.85
C LEU A 94 4.51 12.66 1.57
N LEU A 95 4.26 13.16 2.78
CA LEU A 95 5.15 14.12 3.42
C LEU A 95 6.03 13.53 4.51
N ILE A 96 5.50 12.59 5.31
CA ILE A 96 6.17 12.09 6.52
C ILE A 96 6.76 10.69 6.29
N LEU A 97 6.01 9.82 5.61
CA LEU A 97 6.46 8.47 5.30
C LEU A 97 7.81 8.39 4.57
N PRO A 98 8.17 9.31 3.64
CA PRO A 98 9.48 9.30 2.99
C PRO A 98 10.64 9.27 4.00
N PHE A 99 10.53 10.03 5.10
CA PHE A 99 11.56 10.05 6.14
C PHE A 99 11.64 8.72 6.88
N ILE A 100 10.49 8.12 7.23
CA ILE A 100 10.45 6.82 7.92
C ILE A 100 11.08 5.73 7.05
N VAL A 101 10.70 5.66 5.78
CA VAL A 101 11.24 4.69 4.82
C VAL A 101 12.75 4.91 4.66
N SER A 102 13.21 6.15 4.56
CA SER A 102 14.64 6.48 4.43
C SER A 102 15.45 6.09 5.67
N VAL A 103 14.95 6.37 6.89
CA VAL A 103 15.62 5.94 8.14
C VAL A 103 15.77 4.42 8.17
N ILE A 104 14.69 3.69 7.91
CA ILE A 104 14.69 2.22 7.91
C ILE A 104 15.63 1.67 6.84
N THR A 105 15.69 2.33 5.69
CA THR A 105 16.61 1.96 4.60
C THR A 105 18.07 2.13 5.02
N VAL A 106 18.41 3.27 5.63
CA VAL A 106 19.78 3.53 6.13
C VAL A 106 20.19 2.49 7.17
N ILE A 107 19.29 2.11 8.08
CA ILE A 107 19.61 1.19 9.17
C ILE A 107 19.71 -0.27 8.66
N TYR A 108 18.77 -0.72 7.83
CA TYR A 108 18.57 -2.17 7.61
C TYR A 108 18.92 -2.67 6.20
N VAL A 109 19.01 -1.81 5.19
CA VAL A 109 19.15 -2.25 3.80
C VAL A 109 20.61 -2.16 3.37
N PRO A 110 21.31 -3.22 2.98
CA PRO A 110 22.76 -3.16 2.74
C PRO A 110 23.19 -2.30 1.54
N ALA A 111 22.27 -1.90 0.67
CA ALA A 111 22.56 -1.08 -0.50
C ALA A 111 23.13 0.30 -0.14
N LEU A 112 24.19 0.72 -0.85
CA LEU A 112 24.84 2.03 -0.64
C LEU A 112 23.90 3.19 -1.01
N ASN A 113 23.17 3.04 -2.12
CA ASN A 113 22.25 4.03 -2.64
C ASN A 113 20.82 3.47 -2.66
N SER A 114 19.84 4.32 -2.37
CA SER A 114 18.43 3.96 -2.46
C SER A 114 17.59 5.11 -3.02
N GLN A 115 16.58 4.74 -3.81
CA GLN A 115 15.65 5.67 -4.44
C GLN A 115 14.40 4.93 -4.96
N GLY A 116 13.32 5.67 -5.13
CA GLY A 116 12.08 5.24 -5.76
C GLY A 116 10.85 5.40 -4.88
N PHE A 117 9.71 5.56 -5.54
CA PHE A 117 8.40 5.82 -4.93
C PHE A 117 7.72 4.58 -4.32
N SER A 118 8.37 3.42 -4.43
CA SER A 118 7.80 2.13 -4.03
C SER A 118 7.50 2.01 -2.53
N GLY A 119 8.24 2.70 -1.64
CA GLY A 119 7.90 2.77 -0.21
C GLY A 119 6.57 3.48 0.06
N ILE A 120 6.29 4.55 -0.68
CA ILE A 120 5.03 5.31 -0.60
C ILE A 120 3.89 4.53 -1.26
N VAL A 121 4.16 3.85 -2.38
CA VAL A 121 3.21 2.92 -3.00
C VAL A 121 2.81 1.84 -1.99
N ALA A 122 3.78 1.20 -1.34
CA ALA A 122 3.52 0.19 -0.32
C ALA A 122 2.69 0.76 0.85
N GLY A 123 2.98 1.99 1.30
CA GLY A 123 2.13 2.67 2.28
C GLY A 123 0.71 2.95 1.78
N SER A 124 0.54 3.23 0.50
CA SER A 124 -0.78 3.37 -0.12
C SER A 124 -1.53 2.03 -0.13
N PHE A 125 -0.86 0.89 -0.35
CA PHE A 125 -1.46 -0.44 -0.18
C PHE A 125 -1.93 -0.68 1.25
N GLY A 126 -1.09 -0.32 2.22
CA GLY A 126 -1.44 -0.45 3.63
C GLY A 126 -2.68 0.38 3.97
N TYR A 127 -2.73 1.61 3.47
CA TYR A 127 -3.91 2.45 3.66
C TYR A 127 -5.14 1.88 2.95
N PHE A 128 -5.01 1.36 1.73
CA PHE A 128 -6.12 0.69 1.03
C PHE A 128 -6.65 -0.54 1.79
N MET A 129 -5.76 -1.32 2.41
CA MET A 129 -6.16 -2.42 3.29
C MET A 129 -6.97 -1.92 4.49
N TYR A 130 -6.50 -0.87 5.16
CA TYR A 130 -7.22 -0.25 6.26
C TYR A 130 -8.61 0.25 5.83
N VAL A 131 -8.69 0.94 4.69
CA VAL A 131 -9.94 1.45 4.13
C VAL A 131 -10.89 0.31 3.79
N THR A 132 -10.39 -0.81 3.27
CA THR A 132 -11.19 -2.00 2.99
C THR A 132 -11.76 -2.60 4.28
N TYR A 133 -10.93 -2.74 5.32
CA TYR A 133 -11.36 -3.18 6.65
C TYR A 133 -12.49 -2.29 7.19
N ARG A 134 -12.31 -0.96 7.16
CA ARG A 134 -13.32 0.02 7.57
C ARG A 134 -14.58 -0.08 6.74
N HIS A 135 -14.46 -0.29 5.44
CA HIS A 135 -15.61 -0.44 4.55
C HIS A 135 -16.44 -1.67 4.92
N ILE A 136 -15.80 -2.81 5.18
CA ILE A 136 -16.47 -4.03 5.65
C ILE A 136 -17.17 -3.79 7.00
N LYS A 137 -16.49 -3.12 7.94
CA LYS A 137 -17.02 -2.82 9.26
C LYS A 137 -18.20 -1.85 9.22
N ASP A 138 -18.00 -0.69 8.59
CA ASP A 138 -18.92 0.44 8.73
C ASP A 138 -19.95 0.52 7.61
N THR A 139 -19.60 0.10 6.39
CA THR A 139 -20.51 0.16 5.23
C THR A 139 -21.29 -1.14 5.09
N TRP A 140 -20.61 -2.29 5.21
CA TRP A 140 -21.30 -3.59 5.13
C TRP A 140 -21.84 -4.06 6.49
N LYS A 141 -21.57 -3.31 7.57
CA LYS A 141 -22.07 -3.59 8.93
C LYS A 141 -21.72 -5.01 9.41
N LEU A 142 -20.56 -5.51 9.02
CA LEU A 142 -20.05 -6.79 9.48
C LEU A 142 -19.14 -6.58 10.70
N ASN A 143 -19.12 -7.56 11.61
CA ASN A 143 -18.32 -7.51 12.84
C ASN A 143 -16.83 -7.75 12.56
N ALA A 144 -16.20 -6.88 11.77
CA ALA A 144 -14.77 -6.87 11.55
C ALA A 144 -14.07 -6.07 12.66
N ASP A 145 -13.05 -6.68 13.26
CA ASP A 145 -12.22 -6.09 14.30
C ASP A 145 -10.74 -6.12 13.91
N ILE A 146 -9.85 -5.83 14.87
CA ILE A 146 -8.41 -5.79 14.65
C ILE A 146 -7.82 -7.16 14.23
N SER A 147 -8.48 -8.27 14.58
CA SER A 147 -8.02 -9.60 14.17
C SER A 147 -8.16 -9.79 12.65
N PHE A 148 -9.18 -9.18 12.03
CA PHE A 148 -9.41 -9.28 10.60
C PHE A 148 -8.34 -8.51 9.79
N ILE A 149 -8.03 -7.28 10.18
CA ILE A 149 -6.93 -6.53 9.52
C ILE A 149 -5.58 -7.20 9.78
N SER A 150 -5.39 -7.80 10.96
CA SER A 150 -4.20 -8.62 11.24
C SER A 150 -4.13 -9.82 10.31
N LEU A 151 -5.24 -10.54 10.08
CA LEU A 151 -5.28 -11.65 9.11
C LEU A 151 -4.79 -11.21 7.73
N LEU A 152 -5.29 -10.08 7.23
CA LEU A 152 -4.88 -9.57 5.91
C LEU A 152 -3.40 -9.19 5.85
N LEU A 153 -2.87 -8.58 6.92
CA LEU A 153 -1.45 -8.30 7.08
C LEU A 153 -0.61 -9.59 7.05
N PHE A 154 -0.97 -10.58 7.87
CA PHE A 154 -0.24 -11.85 7.98
C PHE A 154 -0.29 -12.66 6.69
N ILE A 155 -1.41 -12.65 5.95
CA ILE A 155 -1.47 -13.27 4.61
C ILE A 155 -0.44 -12.62 3.67
N ASN A 156 -0.37 -11.28 3.62
CA ASN A 156 0.58 -10.60 2.73
C ASN A 156 2.04 -10.84 3.11
N VAL A 157 2.36 -10.82 4.41
CA VAL A 157 3.71 -11.16 4.90
C VAL A 157 4.06 -12.60 4.58
N PHE A 158 3.14 -13.54 4.81
CA PHE A 158 3.33 -14.96 4.51
C PHE A 158 3.56 -15.20 3.01
N LEU A 159 2.75 -14.58 2.14
CA LEU A 159 2.92 -14.67 0.69
C LEU A 159 4.26 -14.07 0.23
N GLY A 160 4.70 -12.97 0.83
CA GLY A 160 6.02 -12.39 0.55
C GLY A 160 7.17 -13.30 0.95
N VAL A 161 7.12 -13.89 2.14
CA VAL A 161 8.12 -14.87 2.61
C VAL A 161 8.12 -16.12 1.72
N ALA A 162 6.93 -16.63 1.36
CA ALA A 162 6.80 -17.79 0.49
C ALA A 162 7.36 -17.52 -0.92
N SER A 163 7.14 -16.32 -1.46
CA SER A 163 7.66 -15.90 -2.78
C SER A 163 9.19 -15.80 -2.83
N TYR A 164 9.84 -15.57 -1.68
CA TYR A 164 11.31 -15.48 -1.57
C TYR A 164 12.00 -16.85 -1.47
N GLY A 165 11.23 -17.94 -1.42
CA GLY A 165 11.75 -19.27 -1.16
C GLY A 165 11.86 -19.50 0.35
N LEU A 166 11.08 -20.47 0.84
CA LEU A 166 11.02 -20.91 2.25
C LEU A 166 12.35 -21.49 2.80
N THR A 167 13.43 -21.43 2.03
CA THR A 167 14.61 -22.27 2.18
C THR A 167 15.58 -21.81 3.26
N ASN A 168 15.58 -20.51 3.63
CA ASN A 168 16.57 -19.98 4.57
C ASN A 168 16.10 -19.88 6.03
N ASN A 169 14.80 -20.01 6.33
CA ASN A 169 14.29 -20.02 7.71
C ASN A 169 12.90 -20.68 7.83
N SER A 170 12.88 -22.01 7.82
CA SER A 170 11.66 -22.82 7.91
C SER A 170 10.87 -22.60 9.22
N ALA A 171 11.55 -22.28 10.32
CA ALA A 171 10.92 -22.00 11.61
C ALA A 171 10.10 -20.69 11.58
N PHE A 172 10.67 -19.61 11.05
CA PHE A 172 9.94 -18.33 10.93
C PHE A 172 8.71 -18.46 10.02
N ALA A 173 8.86 -19.14 8.88
CA ALA A 173 7.74 -19.39 7.98
C ALA A 173 6.65 -20.26 8.63
N ALA A 174 7.02 -21.26 9.43
CA ALA A 174 6.08 -22.09 10.18
C ALA A 174 5.29 -21.27 11.22
N VAL A 175 5.94 -20.36 11.95
CA VAL A 175 5.26 -19.45 12.88
C VAL A 175 4.26 -18.55 12.15
N LEU A 176 4.66 -17.93 11.05
CA LEU A 176 3.76 -17.11 10.22
C LEU A 176 2.57 -17.91 9.69
N PHE A 177 2.80 -19.15 9.25
CA PHE A 177 1.75 -20.04 8.79
C PHE A 177 0.76 -20.36 9.92
N VAL A 178 1.23 -20.78 11.09
CA VAL A 178 0.38 -21.09 12.25
C VAL A 178 -0.45 -19.87 12.67
N LEU A 179 0.17 -18.69 12.74
CA LEU A 179 -0.53 -17.44 13.06
C LEU A 179 -1.59 -17.09 12.01
N THR A 180 -1.26 -17.23 10.72
CA THR A 180 -2.21 -16.98 9.62
C THR A 180 -3.40 -17.93 9.68
N ILE A 181 -3.16 -19.22 9.89
CA ILE A 181 -4.22 -20.23 10.04
C ILE A 181 -5.06 -19.96 11.29
N GLY A 182 -4.45 -19.63 12.42
CA GLY A 182 -5.16 -19.28 13.66
C GLY A 182 -6.10 -18.08 13.46
N LEU A 183 -5.60 -17.02 12.82
CA LEU A 183 -6.41 -15.83 12.48
C LEU A 183 -7.51 -16.14 11.47
N LEU A 184 -7.25 -17.03 10.50
CA LEU A 184 -8.24 -17.48 9.52
C LEU A 184 -9.38 -18.26 10.19
N LEU A 185 -9.05 -19.16 11.12
CA LEU A 185 -10.04 -19.90 11.90
C LEU A 185 -10.85 -18.99 12.82
N TYR A 186 -10.20 -18.01 13.47
CA TYR A 186 -10.86 -17.01 14.30
C TYR A 186 -11.87 -16.18 13.49
N ASN A 187 -11.46 -15.73 12.28
CA ASN A 187 -12.28 -14.89 11.41
C ASN A 187 -13.25 -15.67 10.49
N ARG A 188 -13.38 -16.99 10.62
CA ARG A 188 -14.15 -17.83 9.69
C ARG A 188 -15.61 -17.39 9.50
N ASN A 189 -16.27 -16.94 10.56
CA ASN A 189 -17.67 -16.52 10.51
C ASN A 189 -17.82 -15.18 9.77
N LEU A 190 -16.88 -14.27 9.97
CA LEU A 190 -16.80 -13.01 9.23
C LEU A 190 -16.53 -13.27 7.76
N LEU A 191 -15.55 -14.12 7.43
CA LEU A 191 -15.24 -14.52 6.06
C LEU A 191 -16.46 -15.14 5.35
N LYS A 192 -17.18 -16.04 6.03
CA LYS A 192 -18.43 -16.62 5.51
C LYS A 192 -19.48 -15.54 5.24
N SER A 193 -19.62 -14.56 6.14
CA SER A 193 -20.56 -13.45 5.99
C SER A 193 -20.20 -12.55 4.81
N ILE A 194 -18.90 -12.26 4.62
CA ILE A 194 -18.38 -11.54 3.45
C ILE A 194 -18.72 -12.31 2.17
N ILE A 195 -18.44 -13.62 2.11
CA ILE A 195 -18.73 -14.46 0.94
C ILE A 195 -20.24 -14.46 0.61
N ILE A 196 -21.11 -14.65 1.60
CA ILE A 196 -22.56 -14.64 1.41
C ILE A 196 -23.02 -13.27 0.88
N LEU A 197 -22.55 -12.18 1.47
CA LEU A 197 -22.87 -10.83 1.02
C LEU A 197 -22.43 -10.60 -0.42
N LEU A 198 -21.25 -11.06 -0.81
CA LEU A 198 -20.74 -10.95 -2.17
C LEU A 198 -21.56 -11.78 -3.17
N ILE A 199 -21.95 -13.00 -2.81
CA ILE A 199 -22.82 -13.85 -3.64
C ILE A 199 -24.18 -13.19 -3.83
N ASN A 200 -24.79 -12.65 -2.77
CA ASN A 200 -26.08 -11.99 -2.85
C ASN A 200 -26.01 -10.73 -3.72
N LYS A 201 -24.98 -9.90 -3.53
CA LYS A 201 -24.72 -8.76 -4.42
C LYS A 201 -24.56 -9.23 -5.87
N HIS A 202 -23.80 -10.28 -6.14
CA HIS A 202 -23.65 -10.79 -7.51
C HIS A 202 -24.98 -11.23 -8.14
N LYS A 203 -25.88 -11.87 -7.36
CA LYS A 203 -27.22 -12.26 -7.83
C LYS A 203 -28.10 -11.05 -8.16
N GLU A 204 -28.10 -10.04 -7.29
CA GLU A 204 -28.81 -8.76 -7.53
C GLU A 204 -28.26 -8.06 -8.78
N LEU A 205 -26.94 -8.11 -8.97
CA LEU A 205 -26.26 -7.51 -10.09
C LEU A 205 -26.65 -8.18 -11.43
N ASN A 206 -26.72 -9.50 -11.49
CA ASN A 206 -27.15 -10.19 -12.72
C ASN A 206 -28.59 -9.86 -13.15
N ALA A 207 -29.39 -9.19 -12.32
CA ALA A 207 -30.72 -8.72 -12.72
C ALA A 207 -30.71 -7.34 -13.43
N GLN A 208 -29.67 -6.50 -13.29
CA GLN A 208 -29.64 -5.09 -13.74
C GLN A 208 -28.47 -4.78 -14.71
N HIS A 209 -28.49 -5.38 -15.90
CA HIS A 209 -27.36 -5.68 -16.80
C HIS A 209 -26.36 -4.60 -17.31
N ARG A 210 -26.41 -3.28 -17.01
CA ARG A 210 -25.46 -2.31 -17.64
C ARG A 210 -24.62 -1.41 -16.73
N LEU A 211 -25.02 -1.13 -15.50
CA LEU A 211 -24.24 -0.27 -14.57
C LEU A 211 -23.23 -1.03 -13.71
N LEU A 212 -23.02 -2.33 -13.99
CA LEU A 212 -22.52 -3.28 -13.00
C LEU A 212 -21.18 -3.92 -13.33
N ILE A 213 -20.79 -3.92 -14.61
CA ILE A 213 -19.49 -4.44 -15.04
C ILE A 213 -18.36 -3.65 -14.38
N SER A 214 -18.47 -2.31 -14.31
CA SER A 214 -17.45 -1.48 -13.69
C SER A 214 -17.31 -1.72 -12.19
N ASP A 215 -18.41 -1.96 -11.48
CA ASP A 215 -18.40 -2.25 -10.04
C ASP A 215 -17.84 -3.66 -9.78
N TYR A 216 -18.17 -4.64 -10.63
CA TYR A 216 -17.61 -5.99 -10.57
C TYR A 216 -16.10 -6.03 -10.87
N LEU A 217 -15.66 -5.32 -11.91
CA LEU A 217 -14.23 -5.17 -12.23
C LEU A 217 -13.47 -4.45 -11.11
N THR A 218 -14.07 -3.40 -10.53
CA THR A 218 -13.49 -2.70 -9.36
C THR A 218 -13.36 -3.65 -8.17
N PHE A 219 -14.33 -4.54 -7.96
CA PHE A 219 -14.27 -5.54 -6.91
C PHE A 219 -13.17 -6.59 -7.13
N ILE A 220 -13.06 -7.15 -8.35
CA ILE A 220 -11.96 -8.08 -8.68
C ILE A 220 -10.61 -7.38 -8.52
N LEU A 221 -10.49 -6.16 -9.02
CA LEU A 221 -9.27 -5.36 -8.90
C LEU A 221 -8.92 -5.12 -7.42
N ALA A 222 -9.90 -4.80 -6.57
CA ALA A 222 -9.70 -4.66 -5.13
C ALA A 222 -9.14 -5.96 -4.51
N LEU A 223 -9.71 -7.13 -4.83
CA LEU A 223 -9.21 -8.41 -4.35
C LEU A 223 -7.78 -8.69 -4.81
N VAL A 224 -7.49 -8.48 -6.09
CA VAL A 224 -6.13 -8.65 -6.64
C VAL A 224 -5.14 -7.74 -5.90
N VAL A 225 -5.48 -6.46 -5.76
CA VAL A 225 -4.62 -5.48 -5.09
C VAL A 225 -4.39 -5.87 -3.61
N LEU A 226 -5.43 -6.27 -2.87
CA LEU A 226 -5.32 -6.63 -1.44
C LEU A 226 -4.31 -7.75 -1.15
N PHE A 227 -4.05 -8.64 -2.11
CA PHE A 227 -3.16 -9.79 -1.94
C PHE A 227 -1.92 -9.74 -2.82
N SER A 228 -1.64 -8.61 -3.49
CA SER A 228 -0.54 -8.48 -4.46
C SER A 228 0.71 -7.82 -3.91
N LEU A 229 0.79 -7.48 -2.61
CA LEU A 229 1.98 -6.80 -2.07
C LEU A 229 3.28 -7.58 -2.37
N HIS A 230 3.23 -8.91 -2.29
CA HIS A 230 4.37 -9.77 -2.56
C HIS A 230 4.94 -9.64 -3.98
N SER A 231 4.14 -9.24 -4.98
CA SER A 231 4.62 -9.06 -6.36
C SER A 231 5.32 -7.72 -6.57
N LEU A 232 5.04 -6.74 -5.70
CA LEU A 232 5.70 -5.44 -5.66
C LEU A 232 7.00 -5.48 -4.86
N ILE A 233 7.05 -6.34 -3.84
CA ILE A 233 8.25 -6.62 -3.06
C ILE A 233 9.04 -7.71 -3.80
N GLN A 234 9.67 -7.35 -4.91
CA GLN A 234 10.69 -8.22 -5.50
C GLN A 234 11.92 -8.13 -4.62
N VAL A 235 12.36 -9.24 -4.04
CA VAL A 235 13.67 -9.34 -3.37
C VAL A 235 14.68 -9.84 -4.38
N THR A 236 14.89 -9.09 -5.47
CA THR A 236 15.95 -9.40 -6.41
C THR A 236 17.26 -8.87 -5.86
N VAL A 237 18.22 -9.78 -5.63
CA VAL A 237 19.63 -9.43 -5.53
C VAL A 237 20.15 -9.40 -6.97
N GLN A 238 19.97 -8.30 -7.67
CA GLN A 238 20.67 -8.06 -8.93
C GLN A 238 21.77 -7.03 -8.67
N ASN A 239 23.02 -7.39 -8.98
CA ASN A 239 24.19 -6.50 -8.94
C ASN A 239 24.43 -5.81 -7.57
N GLY A 240 24.29 -6.54 -6.45
CA GLY A 240 24.60 -6.00 -5.12
C GLY A 240 23.56 -5.01 -4.56
N SER A 241 22.50 -4.71 -5.30
CA SER A 241 21.34 -3.95 -4.80
C SER A 241 20.29 -4.94 -4.29
N VAL A 242 20.24 -5.15 -2.97
CA VAL A 242 19.10 -5.84 -2.35
C VAL A 242 17.89 -4.93 -2.49
N ALA A 243 16.93 -5.31 -3.34
CA ALA A 243 15.66 -4.61 -3.42
C ALA A 243 15.03 -4.49 -2.02
N ASN A 244 14.60 -3.27 -1.69
CA ASN A 244 14.34 -2.79 -0.34
C ASN A 244 13.02 -3.32 0.25
N ALA A 245 12.95 -4.64 0.45
CA ALA A 245 11.79 -5.31 1.01
C ALA A 245 11.40 -4.75 2.39
N ILE A 246 12.40 -4.46 3.22
CA ILE A 246 12.20 -3.94 4.57
C ILE A 246 11.54 -2.54 4.52
N GLY A 247 12.03 -1.65 3.66
CA GLY A 247 11.45 -0.32 3.46
C GLY A 247 10.03 -0.37 2.89
N HIS A 248 9.74 -1.33 2.00
CA HIS A 248 8.38 -1.57 1.51
C HIS A 248 7.44 -2.04 2.61
N TYR A 249 7.85 -3.03 3.42
CA TYR A 249 7.05 -3.48 4.57
C TYR A 249 6.85 -2.38 5.60
N ALA A 250 7.86 -1.55 5.85
CA ALA A 250 7.71 -0.39 6.71
C ALA A 250 6.69 0.61 6.17
N GLY A 251 6.75 0.91 4.87
CA GLY A 251 5.74 1.69 4.17
C GLY A 251 4.34 1.14 4.41
N TYR A 252 4.17 -0.13 4.08
CA TYR A 252 2.91 -0.87 4.20
C TYR A 252 2.34 -0.88 5.62
N VAL A 253 3.15 -1.23 6.62
CA VAL A 253 2.73 -1.24 8.04
C VAL A 253 2.39 0.17 8.51
N ALA A 254 3.15 1.19 8.13
CA ALA A 254 2.85 2.57 8.47
C ALA A 254 1.52 3.04 7.83
N GLY A 255 1.24 2.64 6.59
CA GLY A 255 -0.01 2.91 5.89
C GLY A 255 -1.24 2.28 6.55
N ILE A 256 -1.08 1.14 7.22
CA ILE A 256 -2.14 0.52 8.04
C ILE A 256 -2.24 1.22 9.41
N GLY A 257 -1.10 1.36 10.10
CA GLY A 257 -1.03 1.79 11.48
C GLY A 257 -1.41 3.25 11.69
N PHE A 258 -0.98 4.15 10.81
CA PHE A 258 -1.28 5.58 10.94
C PHE A 258 -2.78 5.88 10.97
N PRO A 259 -3.61 5.45 9.99
CA PRO A 259 -5.04 5.71 10.05
C PRO A 259 -5.74 4.94 11.20
N MET A 260 -5.25 3.77 11.61
CA MET A 260 -5.74 3.10 12.83
C MET A 260 -5.52 3.97 14.08
N LEU A 261 -4.34 4.55 14.23
CA LEU A 261 -4.05 5.46 15.35
C LEU A 261 -4.91 6.73 15.26
N VAL A 262 -4.98 7.37 14.11
CA VAL A 262 -5.70 8.65 13.95
C VAL A 262 -7.22 8.51 14.09
N ILE A 263 -7.82 7.40 13.66
CA ILE A 263 -9.27 7.21 13.69
C ILE A 263 -9.73 6.43 14.92
N GLU A 264 -9.11 5.29 15.22
CA GLU A 264 -9.64 4.35 16.22
C GLU A 264 -9.22 4.75 17.63
N THR A 265 -8.06 5.41 17.79
CA THR A 265 -7.73 6.03 19.06
C THR A 265 -8.32 7.45 19.09
N LYS A 266 -9.22 7.72 20.04
CA LYS A 266 -9.87 9.04 20.23
C LYS A 266 -8.89 10.18 20.60
N ILE A 267 -7.59 10.00 20.40
CA ILE A 267 -6.51 10.88 20.86
C ILE A 267 -6.55 12.26 20.18
N TRP A 268 -7.28 12.42 19.06
CA TRP A 268 -7.35 13.66 18.28
C TRP A 268 -8.76 14.20 18.02
N LYS A 269 -9.72 13.92 18.93
CA LYS A 269 -11.05 14.54 18.91
C LYS A 269 -11.15 15.67 19.92
#